data_AF-A0A412YKB4-F1
#
_entry.id   AF-A0A412YKB4-F1
#
_cell.length_a   1.000
_cell.length_b   1.000
_cell.length_c   1.000
_cell.angle_alpha   90.00
_cell.angle_beta   90.00
_cell.angle_gamma   90.00
#
_symmetry.space_group_name_H-M   'P 1'
#
loop_
_entity.id
_entity.type
_entity.pdbx_description
1 polymer ?
#
loop_
_entity_poly.entity_id
_entity_poly.type
_entity_poly.pdbx_seq_one_letter_code
_entity_poly.pdbx_strand_id
1 'polypeptide(L)'
;MYRFANIVLLVLAIFMVMGCSCSKTLRERNIQDEILNVDKLRKQSKKEYNYIKEDAERLFVNSATVYPDTLYCQQYTSLQGYFYGETGFDLYCMWYAQFNANNRKHYRSERKTLNKIFYCVNDMLRCIAGGGTGFTHETYRIPAYTEYYIYKYQNMEANKKPQDNDVSQTISNLWQIIATYNNEDMPFEILAYKMKYIYENMNYIKSLLTTEKYHCCLQEYMCRLISENVSEQEQLSLLYLNGIPCQTITDNIR
;
A
#
# COMPACT_ATOMS: atom_id res chain seq x y z
N MET A 1 -25.93 12.20 16.39
CA MET A 1 -24.97 11.29 15.74
C MET A 1 -23.67 12.01 15.35
N TYR A 2 -22.88 12.48 16.32
CA TYR A 2 -21.45 12.87 16.16
C TYR A 2 -20.64 12.61 17.46
N ARG A 3 -21.20 11.74 18.34
CA ARG A 3 -20.85 11.62 19.76
C ARG A 3 -20.11 10.32 20.15
N PHE A 4 -19.55 9.52 19.21
CA PHE A 4 -18.95 8.21 19.57
C PHE A 4 -17.58 7.81 18.95
N ALA A 5 -16.90 8.57 18.07
CA ALA A 5 -15.66 8.06 17.41
C ALA A 5 -14.33 8.84 17.65
N ASN A 6 -14.29 10.19 17.75
CA ASN A 6 -13.05 10.94 18.13
C ASN A 6 -12.82 11.05 19.65
N ILE A 7 -13.68 10.40 20.41
CA ILE A 7 -13.48 10.00 21.81
C ILE A 7 -12.28 9.03 21.95
N VAL A 8 -11.75 8.46 20.85
CA VAL A 8 -10.55 7.58 20.83
C VAL A 8 -9.21 8.31 21.10
N LEU A 9 -9.01 9.57 20.68
CA LEU A 9 -7.70 10.26 20.86
C LEU A 9 -7.64 11.16 22.11
N LEU A 10 -8.81 11.56 22.62
CA LEU A 10 -8.96 12.14 23.94
C LEU A 10 -8.48 11.17 25.04
N VAL A 11 -8.52 9.84 24.86
CA VAL A 11 -8.23 8.87 25.94
C VAL A 11 -6.76 8.43 26.04
N LEU A 12 -5.99 8.37 24.93
CA LEU A 12 -4.55 8.05 24.99
C LEU A 12 -3.69 9.23 25.48
N ALA A 13 -4.11 10.47 25.19
CA ALA A 13 -3.52 11.68 25.76
C ALA A 13 -3.78 11.81 27.27
N ILE A 14 -4.86 11.23 27.77
CA ILE A 14 -5.21 11.20 29.20
C ILE A 14 -4.31 10.23 30.00
N PHE A 15 -3.72 9.17 29.42
CA PHE A 15 -3.04 8.12 30.20
C PHE A 15 -1.50 8.17 30.26
N MET A 16 -0.77 8.75 29.30
CA MET A 16 0.69 8.89 29.43
C MET A 16 1.12 10.10 30.28
N VAL A 17 0.20 11.03 30.55
CA VAL A 17 0.47 12.25 31.35
C VAL A 17 0.05 12.10 32.82
N MET A 18 -0.80 11.13 33.17
CA MET A 18 -1.16 10.91 34.58
C MET A 18 -0.19 9.93 35.25
N GLY A 19 0.58 10.42 36.23
CA GLY A 19 0.89 9.61 37.41
C GLY A 19 2.35 9.32 37.74
N CYS A 20 3.28 10.25 37.56
CA CYS A 20 4.46 10.25 38.44
C CYS A 20 4.79 11.68 38.90
N SER A 21 4.84 11.81 40.21
CA SER A 21 4.84 13.02 41.02
C SER A 21 6.01 13.95 40.70
N CYS A 22 5.79 14.97 39.87
CA CYS A 22 6.62 16.17 39.86
C CYS A 22 5.72 17.39 39.63
N SER A 23 4.82 17.63 40.58
CA SER A 23 4.21 18.93 40.80
C SER A 23 5.29 19.92 41.23
N LYS A 24 5.99 20.52 40.26
CA LYS A 24 6.64 21.82 40.44
C LYS A 24 7.04 22.36 39.07
N THR A 25 6.70 23.62 38.87
CA THR A 25 7.04 24.51 37.75
C THR A 25 6.24 24.39 36.44
N LEU A 26 4.90 24.37 36.51
CA LEU A 26 4.10 25.07 35.49
C LEU A 26 4.12 26.56 35.80
N ARG A 27 5.31 27.15 35.59
CA ARG A 27 5.53 28.58 35.43
C ARG A 27 4.63 29.02 34.28
N GLU A 28 3.94 30.14 34.45
CA GLU A 28 3.15 30.86 33.43
C GLU A 28 3.89 30.85 32.08
N ARG A 29 3.63 29.82 31.26
CA ARG A 29 3.91 29.89 29.83
C ARG A 29 2.72 30.65 29.27
N ASN A 30 3.02 31.78 28.68
CA ASN A 30 2.04 32.72 28.19
C ASN A 30 1.12 31.98 27.19
N ILE A 31 -0.11 31.70 27.58
CA ILE A 31 -1.08 30.90 26.79
C ILE A 31 -1.24 31.50 25.38
N GLN A 32 -1.05 32.82 25.26
CA GLN A 32 -1.01 33.53 23.98
C GLN A 32 0.13 33.09 23.04
N ASP A 33 1.32 32.81 23.57
CA ASP A 33 2.46 32.35 22.79
C ASP A 33 2.26 30.90 22.29
N GLU A 34 1.62 30.05 23.10
CA GLU A 34 1.24 28.70 22.68
C GLU A 34 0.15 28.72 21.60
N ILE A 35 -0.89 29.55 21.76
CA ILE A 35 -1.92 29.73 20.73
C ILE A 35 -1.29 30.26 19.44
N LEU A 36 -0.42 31.26 19.52
CA LEU A 36 0.29 31.82 18.37
C LEU A 36 1.17 30.77 17.67
N ASN A 37 1.83 29.91 18.43
CA ASN A 37 2.66 28.84 17.88
C ASN A 37 1.82 27.76 17.18
N VAL A 38 0.71 27.33 17.77
CA VAL A 38 -0.24 26.40 17.14
C VAL A 38 -0.82 27.00 15.85
N ASP A 39 -1.16 28.29 15.86
CA ASP A 39 -1.68 28.97 14.67
C ASP A 39 -0.60 29.16 13.59
N LYS A 40 0.66 29.39 13.99
CA LYS A 40 1.81 29.42 13.08
C LYS A 40 2.04 28.05 12.43
N LEU A 41 2.00 26.97 13.21
CA LEU A 41 2.10 25.59 12.72
C LEU A 41 0.94 25.25 11.78
N ARG A 42 -0.28 25.67 12.11
CA ARG A 42 -1.47 25.50 11.24
C ARG A 42 -1.36 26.28 9.93
N LYS A 43 -0.85 27.51 9.98
CA LYS A 43 -0.62 28.33 8.77
C LYS A 43 0.51 27.77 7.93
N GLN A 44 1.56 27.25 8.56
CA GLN A 44 2.67 26.58 7.89
C GLN A 44 2.18 25.30 7.21
N SER A 45 1.46 24.42 7.90
CA SER A 45 0.91 23.20 7.29
C SER A 45 -0.08 23.50 6.17
N LYS A 46 -0.87 24.58 6.29
CA LYS A 46 -1.74 25.05 5.21
C LYS A 46 -0.96 25.58 4.00
N LYS A 47 0.17 26.28 4.22
CA LYS A 47 1.06 26.74 3.15
C LYS A 47 1.74 25.55 2.46
N GLU A 48 2.29 24.61 3.23
CA GLU A 48 2.87 23.37 2.71
C GLU A 48 1.85 22.55 1.92
N TYR A 49 0.61 22.45 2.42
CA TYR A 49 -0.50 21.81 1.70
C TYR A 49 -0.84 22.52 0.37
N ASN A 50 -0.93 23.86 0.38
CA ASN A 50 -1.19 24.62 -0.84
C ASN A 50 -0.04 24.49 -1.85
N TYR A 51 1.21 24.48 -1.36
CA TYR A 51 2.40 24.25 -2.18
C TYR A 51 2.35 22.88 -2.85
N ILE A 52 2.09 21.81 -2.11
CA ILE A 52 1.95 20.47 -2.67
C ILE A 52 0.74 20.41 -3.62
N LYS A 53 -0.34 21.14 -3.37
CA LYS A 53 -1.51 21.16 -4.27
C LYS A 53 -1.22 21.84 -5.61
N GLU A 54 -0.49 22.95 -5.60
CA GLU A 54 -0.06 23.65 -6.83
C GLU A 54 0.99 22.82 -7.58
N ASP A 55 1.95 22.23 -6.88
CA ASP A 55 2.95 21.33 -7.47
C ASP A 55 2.37 19.96 -7.87
N ALA A 56 1.24 19.53 -7.30
CA ALA A 56 0.65 18.22 -7.59
C ALA A 56 0.23 18.10 -9.05
N GLU A 57 -0.29 19.17 -9.65
CA GLU A 57 -0.59 19.17 -11.09
C GLU A 57 0.70 18.95 -11.90
N ARG A 58 1.79 19.62 -11.54
CA ARG A 58 3.10 19.46 -12.20
C ARG A 58 3.70 18.08 -11.99
N LEU A 59 3.69 17.58 -10.76
CA LEU A 59 4.32 16.33 -10.35
C LEU A 59 3.55 15.10 -10.84
N PHE A 60 2.22 15.18 -10.82
CA PHE A 60 1.35 14.02 -11.07
C PHE A 60 0.59 14.09 -12.39
N VAL A 61 0.82 15.09 -13.25
CA VAL A 61 0.26 15.09 -14.61
C VAL A 61 0.63 13.80 -15.32
N ASN A 62 -0.38 13.11 -15.87
CA ASN A 62 -0.22 11.82 -16.54
C ASN A 62 0.48 10.72 -15.71
N SER A 63 0.59 10.89 -14.39
CA SER A 63 1.35 9.98 -13.53
C SER A 63 0.85 8.55 -13.58
N ALA A 64 -0.45 8.34 -13.79
CA ALA A 64 -1.07 7.05 -14.05
C ALA A 64 -0.40 6.20 -15.16
N THR A 65 0.29 6.85 -16.10
CA THR A 65 0.96 6.18 -17.23
C THR A 65 2.28 5.52 -16.84
N VAL A 66 2.86 5.93 -15.71
CA VAL A 66 4.16 5.48 -15.23
C VAL A 66 3.97 4.76 -13.90
N TYR A 67 4.72 3.68 -13.72
CA TYR A 67 4.70 2.93 -12.49
C TYR A 67 5.15 3.81 -11.29
N PRO A 68 4.48 3.77 -10.12
CA PRO A 68 4.72 4.73 -9.04
C PRO A 68 6.17 4.77 -8.57
N ASP A 69 6.83 3.63 -8.39
CA ASP A 69 8.23 3.52 -7.99
C ASP A 69 9.16 4.14 -9.03
N THR A 70 8.92 3.84 -10.31
CA THR A 70 9.69 4.40 -11.41
C THR A 70 9.56 5.92 -11.45
N LEU A 71 8.33 6.43 -11.34
CA LEU A 71 8.08 7.88 -11.37
C LEU A 71 8.71 8.58 -10.16
N TYR A 72 8.59 7.98 -8.97
CA TYR A 72 9.22 8.47 -7.75
C TYR A 72 10.74 8.56 -7.90
N CYS A 73 11.39 7.51 -8.43
CA CYS A 73 12.82 7.50 -8.70
C CYS A 73 13.24 8.56 -9.75
N GLN A 74 12.48 8.71 -10.83
CA GLN A 74 12.74 9.72 -11.87
C GLN A 74 12.63 11.15 -11.34
N GLN A 75 11.70 11.38 -10.41
CA GLN A 75 11.45 12.68 -9.82
C GLN A 75 12.23 12.91 -8.52
N TYR A 76 13.04 11.95 -8.06
CA TYR A 76 13.63 11.93 -6.72
C TYR A 76 14.37 13.22 -6.36
N THR A 77 15.15 13.77 -7.29
CA THR A 77 15.88 15.03 -7.13
C THR A 77 14.98 16.27 -7.11
N SER A 78 13.81 16.19 -7.74
CA SER A 78 12.80 17.24 -7.84
C SER A 78 11.77 17.22 -6.70
N LEU A 79 11.71 16.12 -5.93
CA LEU A 79 10.76 15.90 -4.82
C LEU A 79 11.20 16.58 -3.51
N GLN A 80 11.94 17.70 -3.60
CA GLN A 80 12.64 18.40 -2.52
C GLN A 80 11.90 18.36 -1.16
N GLY A 81 12.59 17.90 -0.12
CA GLY A 81 12.27 18.15 1.29
C GLY A 81 11.10 17.39 1.92
N TYR A 82 10.12 16.90 1.14
CA TYR A 82 8.87 16.32 1.68
C TYR A 82 8.70 14.82 1.47
N PHE A 83 9.24 14.28 0.38
CA PHE A 83 9.03 12.87 0.01
C PHE A 83 10.32 12.06 0.08
N TYR A 84 11.20 12.34 1.05
CA TYR A 84 12.47 11.62 1.17
C TYR A 84 12.35 10.37 2.07
N GLY A 85 13.05 9.30 1.71
CA GLY A 85 13.08 8.03 2.46
C GLY A 85 11.82 7.18 2.32
N GLU A 86 11.71 6.08 3.08
CA GLU A 86 10.59 5.15 2.98
C GLU A 86 9.24 5.80 3.30
N THR A 87 9.17 6.57 4.40
CA THR A 87 7.96 7.31 4.78
C THR A 87 7.63 8.42 3.77
N GLY A 88 8.64 9.01 3.15
CA GLY A 88 8.46 9.98 2.08
C GLY A 88 7.84 9.34 0.83
N PHE A 89 8.28 8.14 0.47
CA PHE A 89 7.70 7.38 -0.63
C PHE A 89 6.25 6.96 -0.35
N ASP A 90 5.94 6.55 0.88
CA ASP A 90 4.56 6.26 1.30
C ASP A 90 3.64 7.47 1.08
N LEU A 91 4.10 8.65 1.53
CA LEU A 91 3.37 9.88 1.33
C LEU A 91 3.21 10.20 -0.16
N TYR A 92 4.27 10.03 -0.95
CA TYR A 92 4.22 10.23 -2.40
C TYR A 92 3.16 9.34 -3.06
N CYS A 93 3.11 8.06 -2.72
CA CYS A 93 2.11 7.13 -3.23
C CYS A 93 0.68 7.52 -2.84
N MET A 94 0.47 8.02 -1.62
CA MET A 94 -0.84 8.54 -1.21
C MET A 94 -1.29 9.72 -2.10
N TRP A 95 -0.38 10.65 -2.39
CA TRP A 95 -0.67 11.79 -3.28
C TRP A 95 -0.89 11.37 -4.73
N TYR A 96 -0.06 10.47 -5.25
CA TYR A 96 -0.25 9.85 -6.57
C TYR A 96 -1.65 9.24 -6.69
N ALA A 97 -2.05 8.44 -5.70
CA ALA A 97 -3.33 7.76 -5.69
C ALA A 97 -4.49 8.77 -5.63
N GLN A 98 -4.39 9.77 -4.75
CA GLN A 98 -5.41 10.79 -4.59
C GLN A 98 -5.61 11.62 -5.86
N PHE A 99 -4.52 12.08 -6.48
CA PHE A 99 -4.57 12.87 -7.71
C PHE A 99 -5.28 12.10 -8.83
N ASN A 100 -4.85 10.86 -9.06
CA ASN A 100 -5.41 10.02 -10.11
C ASN A 100 -6.86 9.59 -9.84
N ALA A 101 -7.22 9.31 -8.59
CA ALA A 101 -8.60 8.99 -8.21
C ALA A 101 -9.55 10.17 -8.42
N ASN A 102 -9.09 11.40 -8.17
CA ASN A 102 -9.87 12.61 -8.42
C ASN A 102 -10.14 12.85 -9.91
N ASN A 103 -9.15 12.54 -10.76
CA ASN A 103 -9.28 12.67 -12.21
C ASN A 103 -10.06 11.52 -12.85
N ARG A 104 -10.22 10.39 -12.15
CA ARG A 104 -10.83 9.15 -12.68
C ARG A 104 -11.84 8.56 -11.71
N LYS A 105 -12.86 9.37 -11.42
CA LYS A 105 -13.92 9.05 -10.45
C LYS A 105 -14.76 7.84 -10.87
N HIS A 106 -14.88 7.57 -12.17
CA HIS A 106 -15.68 6.46 -12.70
C HIS A 106 -15.13 5.09 -12.30
N TYR A 107 -13.82 4.94 -12.05
CA TYR A 107 -13.21 3.67 -11.62
C TYR A 107 -13.31 3.39 -10.10
N ARG A 108 -14.27 4.02 -9.40
CA ARG A 108 -14.40 3.89 -7.94
C ARG A 108 -14.66 2.45 -7.49
N SER A 109 -15.43 1.70 -8.28
CA SER A 109 -15.78 0.31 -7.95
C SER A 109 -14.56 -0.61 -8.10
N GLU A 110 -13.89 -0.49 -9.24
CA GLU A 110 -12.69 -1.22 -9.62
C GLU A 110 -11.57 -0.99 -8.61
N ARG A 111 -11.33 0.28 -8.23
CA ARG A 111 -10.38 0.65 -7.19
C ARG A 111 -10.68 -0.02 -5.86
N LYS A 112 -11.94 -0.05 -5.45
CA LYS A 112 -12.35 -0.70 -4.20
C LYS A 112 -12.08 -2.20 -4.24
N THR A 113 -12.34 -2.86 -5.36
CA THR A 113 -12.10 -4.30 -5.53
C THR A 113 -10.61 -4.62 -5.56
N LEU A 114 -9.83 -3.89 -6.36
CA LEU A 114 -8.37 -4.09 -6.46
C LEU A 114 -7.66 -3.82 -5.13
N ASN A 115 -8.01 -2.73 -4.44
CA ASN A 115 -7.46 -2.47 -3.10
C ASN A 115 -7.74 -3.62 -2.13
N LYS A 116 -8.95 -4.19 -2.14
CA LYS A 116 -9.26 -5.36 -1.29
C LYS A 116 -8.37 -6.55 -1.61
N ILE A 117 -8.18 -6.84 -2.90
CA ILE A 117 -7.30 -7.94 -3.34
C ILE A 117 -5.88 -7.71 -2.82
N PHE A 118 -5.29 -6.55 -3.09
CA PHE A 118 -3.91 -6.25 -2.73
C PHE A 118 -3.69 -6.16 -1.22
N TYR A 119 -4.63 -5.55 -0.48
CA TYR A 119 -4.57 -5.55 0.99
C TYR A 119 -4.66 -6.95 1.57
N CYS A 120 -5.53 -7.82 1.03
CA CYS A 120 -5.60 -9.22 1.47
C CYS A 120 -4.28 -9.95 1.21
N VAL A 121 -3.65 -9.76 0.04
CA VAL A 121 -2.33 -10.34 -0.24
C VAL A 121 -1.28 -9.86 0.76
N ASN A 122 -1.16 -8.53 0.93
CA ASN A 122 -0.19 -7.94 1.86
C ASN A 122 -0.40 -8.43 3.30
N ASP A 123 -1.66 -8.52 3.74
CA ASP A 123 -1.98 -8.95 5.09
C ASP A 123 -1.75 -10.45 5.32
N MET A 124 -2.00 -11.31 4.32
CA MET A 124 -1.64 -12.72 4.38
C MET A 124 -0.12 -12.91 4.50
N LEU A 125 0.66 -12.18 3.71
CA LEU A 125 2.13 -12.20 3.78
C LEU A 125 2.63 -11.71 5.15
N ARG A 126 2.09 -10.60 5.64
CA ARG A 126 2.37 -10.08 6.99
C ARG A 126 2.04 -11.11 8.07
N CYS A 127 0.91 -11.80 7.94
CA CYS A 127 0.45 -12.81 8.89
C CYS A 127 1.44 -13.98 8.97
N ILE A 128 1.83 -14.55 7.83
CA ILE A 128 2.76 -15.68 7.83
C ILE A 128 4.15 -15.28 8.31
N ALA A 129 4.69 -14.15 7.83
CA ALA A 129 6.01 -13.62 8.19
C ALA A 129 6.14 -13.19 9.66
N GLY A 130 5.01 -12.95 10.36
CA GLY A 130 5.02 -12.50 11.74
C GLY A 130 5.14 -10.98 11.92
N GLY A 131 4.91 -10.20 10.86
CA GLY A 131 4.99 -8.74 10.86
C GLY A 131 6.19 -8.21 10.08
N GLY A 132 6.42 -6.90 10.17
CA GLY A 132 7.50 -6.20 9.44
C GLY A 132 7.07 -4.79 9.01
N THR A 133 8.01 -3.85 9.01
CA THR A 133 7.75 -2.47 8.58
C THR A 133 7.45 -2.39 7.09
N GLY A 134 8.04 -3.27 6.27
CA GLY A 134 7.76 -3.38 4.83
C GLY A 134 6.26 -3.53 4.51
N PHE A 135 5.54 -4.40 5.23
CA PHE A 135 4.09 -4.56 5.05
C PHE A 135 3.28 -3.31 5.44
N THR A 136 3.81 -2.51 6.36
CA THR A 136 3.21 -1.23 6.75
C THR A 136 3.39 -0.19 5.66
N HIS A 137 4.61 -0.07 5.11
CA HIS A 137 4.89 0.78 3.95
C HIS A 137 4.03 0.38 2.75
N GLU A 138 3.96 -0.92 2.46
CA GLU A 138 3.15 -1.48 1.38
C GLU A 138 1.68 -1.06 1.48
N THR A 139 1.12 -1.01 2.69
CA THR A 139 -0.26 -0.57 2.92
C THR A 139 -0.50 0.86 2.41
N TYR A 140 0.48 1.75 2.54
CA TYR A 140 0.38 3.12 2.02
C TYR A 140 0.60 3.20 0.50
N ARG A 141 1.30 2.23 -0.09
CA ARG A 141 1.68 2.21 -1.51
C ARG A 141 0.64 1.55 -2.41
N ILE A 142 -0.09 0.53 -1.90
CA ILE A 142 -1.16 -0.18 -2.61
C ILE A 142 -2.11 0.74 -3.40
N PRO A 143 -2.63 1.85 -2.84
CA PRO A 143 -3.51 2.75 -3.59
C PRO A 143 -2.89 3.31 -4.89
N ALA A 144 -1.58 3.57 -4.91
CA ALA A 144 -0.89 4.07 -6.10
C ALA A 144 -0.78 2.97 -7.16
N TYR A 145 -0.42 1.75 -6.75
CA TYR A 145 -0.38 0.59 -7.65
C TYR A 145 -1.74 0.30 -8.26
N THR A 146 -2.81 0.38 -7.48
CA THR A 146 -4.17 0.26 -7.97
C THR A 146 -4.48 1.31 -9.05
N GLU A 147 -4.10 2.57 -8.85
CA GLU A 147 -4.31 3.62 -9.86
C GLU A 147 -3.51 3.38 -11.15
N TYR A 148 -2.29 2.88 -11.03
CA TYR A 148 -1.48 2.49 -12.19
C TYR A 148 -2.13 1.32 -12.96
N TYR A 149 -2.50 0.23 -12.28
CA TYR A 149 -3.08 -0.93 -12.96
C TYR A 149 -4.46 -0.65 -13.57
N ILE A 150 -5.27 0.20 -12.92
CA ILE A 150 -6.53 0.68 -13.51
C ILE A 150 -6.27 1.36 -14.86
N TYR A 151 -5.23 2.19 -14.95
CA TYR A 151 -4.81 2.86 -16.19
C TYR A 151 -4.33 1.86 -17.23
N LYS A 152 -3.36 1.01 -16.85
CA LYS A 152 -2.71 0.05 -17.74
C LYS A 152 -3.74 -0.84 -18.44
N TYR A 153 -4.75 -1.29 -17.70
CA TYR A 153 -5.83 -2.13 -18.21
C TYR A 153 -7.15 -1.38 -18.43
N GLN A 154 -7.11 -0.07 -18.70
CA GLN A 154 -8.34 0.73 -18.90
C GLN A 154 -9.10 0.33 -20.18
N ASN A 155 -8.39 -0.18 -21.19
CA ASN A 155 -8.96 -0.60 -22.48
C ASN A 155 -9.31 -2.09 -22.54
N MET A 156 -9.06 -2.84 -21.46
CA MET A 156 -9.47 -4.24 -21.38
C MET A 156 -10.99 -4.32 -21.24
N GLU A 157 -11.61 -5.30 -21.90
CA GLU A 157 -13.04 -5.52 -21.82
C GLU A 157 -13.49 -5.71 -20.36
N ALA A 158 -14.34 -4.79 -19.88
CA ALA A 158 -14.72 -4.70 -18.47
C ALA A 158 -15.39 -5.97 -17.92
N ASN A 159 -16.00 -6.77 -18.79
CA ASN A 159 -16.78 -7.96 -18.41
C ASN A 159 -16.19 -9.28 -18.95
N LYS A 160 -14.99 -9.25 -19.55
CA LYS A 160 -14.33 -10.48 -19.96
C LYS A 160 -14.04 -11.30 -18.71
N LYS A 161 -14.65 -12.49 -18.64
CA LYS A 161 -14.39 -13.41 -17.54
C LYS A 161 -13.05 -14.11 -17.76
N PRO A 162 -12.24 -14.31 -16.71
CA PRO A 162 -11.07 -15.15 -16.80
C PRO A 162 -11.49 -16.61 -16.97
N GLN A 163 -10.60 -17.44 -17.51
CA GLN A 163 -10.85 -18.89 -17.49
C GLN A 163 -10.66 -19.43 -16.07
N ASP A 164 -11.48 -20.39 -15.66
CA ASP A 164 -11.41 -20.95 -14.30
C ASP A 164 -10.04 -21.60 -13.99
N ASN A 165 -9.40 -22.16 -15.01
CA ASN A 165 -8.04 -22.71 -14.90
C ASN A 165 -7.01 -21.61 -14.62
N ASP A 166 -7.12 -20.44 -15.26
CA ASP A 166 -6.20 -19.32 -15.08
C ASP A 166 -6.32 -18.71 -13.67
N VAL A 167 -7.54 -18.63 -13.15
CA VAL A 167 -7.81 -18.21 -11.77
C VAL A 167 -7.22 -19.22 -10.79
N SER A 168 -7.46 -20.51 -11.01
CA SER A 168 -6.96 -21.57 -10.13
C SER A 168 -5.42 -21.60 -10.11
N GLN A 169 -4.78 -21.42 -11.26
CA GLN A 169 -3.32 -21.31 -11.35
C GLN A 169 -2.80 -20.09 -10.59
N THR A 170 -3.46 -18.94 -10.72
CA THR A 170 -3.07 -17.70 -10.03
C THR A 170 -3.16 -17.84 -8.51
N ILE A 171 -4.23 -18.48 -8.03
CA ILE A 171 -4.39 -18.80 -6.61
C ILE A 171 -3.32 -19.80 -6.13
N SER A 172 -2.97 -20.79 -6.94
CA SER A 172 -1.88 -21.73 -6.65
C SER A 172 -0.53 -21.01 -6.54
N ASN A 173 -0.23 -20.09 -7.45
CA ASN A 173 0.99 -19.29 -7.41
C ASN A 173 1.05 -18.41 -6.15
N LEU A 174 -0.07 -17.80 -5.75
CA LEU A 174 -0.13 -17.02 -4.50
C LEU A 174 0.15 -17.88 -3.27
N TRP A 175 -0.39 -19.10 -3.22
CA TRP A 175 -0.07 -20.06 -2.16
C TRP A 175 1.43 -20.34 -2.05
N GLN A 176 2.09 -20.55 -3.19
CA GLN A 176 3.52 -20.80 -3.22
C GLN A 176 4.31 -19.60 -2.68
N ILE A 177 3.96 -18.38 -3.09
CA ILE A 177 4.59 -17.15 -2.56
C ILE A 177 4.41 -17.09 -1.04
N ILE A 178 3.21 -17.37 -0.51
CA ILE A 178 2.98 -17.35 0.94
C ILE A 178 3.81 -18.43 1.66
N ALA A 179 3.96 -19.60 1.04
CA ALA A 179 4.75 -20.69 1.61
C ALA A 179 6.24 -20.34 1.76
N THR A 180 6.80 -19.44 0.93
CA THR A 180 8.21 -19.03 1.06
C THR A 180 8.47 -18.18 2.31
N TYR A 181 7.44 -17.60 2.92
CA TYR A 181 7.54 -16.83 4.17
C TYR A 181 7.28 -17.69 5.41
N ASN A 182 7.04 -19.00 5.23
CA ASN A 182 6.82 -19.89 6.35
C ASN A 182 8.11 -20.08 7.15
N ASN A 183 8.00 -20.03 8.47
CA ASN A 183 9.10 -20.31 9.38
C ASN A 183 8.97 -21.77 9.85
N GLU A 184 9.97 -22.60 9.54
CA GLU A 184 9.99 -24.03 9.90
C GLU A 184 9.95 -24.26 11.42
N ASP A 185 10.42 -23.30 12.22
CA ASP A 185 10.41 -23.37 13.68
C ASP A 185 9.07 -22.93 14.31
N MET A 186 8.07 -22.57 13.50
CA MET A 186 6.78 -22.11 14.00
C MET A 186 6.01 -23.25 14.70
N PRO A 187 5.52 -23.06 15.94
CA PRO A 187 4.67 -24.04 16.60
C PRO A 187 3.44 -24.40 15.75
N PHE A 188 3.11 -25.69 15.71
CA PHE A 188 2.05 -26.22 14.85
C PHE A 188 0.71 -25.51 15.06
N GLU A 189 0.33 -25.22 16.30
CA GLU A 189 -0.93 -24.56 16.64
C GLU A 189 -1.01 -23.14 16.08
N ILE A 190 0.12 -22.42 16.11
CA ILE A 190 0.23 -21.07 15.55
C ILE A 190 0.17 -21.15 14.02
N LEU A 191 0.90 -22.09 13.42
CA LEU A 191 0.89 -22.31 11.98
C LEU A 191 -0.52 -22.66 11.48
N ALA A 192 -1.22 -23.57 12.15
CA ALA A 192 -2.57 -23.98 11.81
C ALA A 192 -3.56 -22.80 11.86
N TYR A 193 -3.47 -21.95 12.89
CA TYR A 193 -4.29 -20.75 12.98
C TYR A 193 -4.03 -19.78 11.83
N LYS A 194 -2.76 -19.50 11.52
CA LYS A 194 -2.38 -18.63 10.40
C LYS A 194 -2.83 -19.21 9.06
N MET A 195 -2.66 -20.51 8.84
CA MET A 195 -3.07 -21.18 7.60
C MET A 195 -4.58 -21.13 7.39
N LYS A 196 -5.37 -21.27 8.45
CA LYS A 196 -6.83 -21.07 8.37
C LYS A 196 -7.17 -19.66 7.88
N TYR A 197 -6.57 -18.63 8.48
CA TYR A 197 -6.78 -17.24 8.09
C TYR A 197 -6.38 -16.98 6.63
N ILE A 198 -5.25 -17.53 6.20
CA ILE A 198 -4.76 -17.42 4.83
C ILE A 198 -5.72 -18.12 3.86
N TYR A 199 -6.19 -19.33 4.19
CA TYR A 199 -7.12 -20.07 3.35
C TYR A 199 -8.45 -19.32 3.14
N GLU A 200 -9.00 -18.72 4.20
CA GLU A 200 -10.21 -17.90 4.11
C GLU A 200 -9.99 -16.68 3.21
N ASN A 201 -8.86 -15.98 3.35
CA ASN A 201 -8.53 -14.83 2.50
C ASN A 201 -8.23 -15.22 1.05
N MET A 202 -7.65 -16.39 0.82
CA MET A 202 -7.41 -16.92 -0.52
C MET A 202 -8.73 -17.16 -1.27
N ASN A 203 -9.70 -17.78 -0.59
CA ASN A 203 -11.05 -17.96 -1.14
C ASN A 203 -11.76 -16.63 -1.36
N TYR A 204 -11.56 -15.67 -0.46
CA TYR A 204 -12.07 -14.32 -0.64
C TYR A 204 -11.50 -13.65 -1.89
N ILE A 205 -10.18 -13.68 -2.09
CA ILE A 205 -9.54 -13.16 -3.31
C ILE A 205 -10.10 -13.87 -4.53
N LYS A 206 -10.17 -15.20 -4.54
CA LYS A 206 -10.76 -15.97 -5.64
C LYS A 206 -12.16 -15.47 -6.01
N SER A 207 -13.00 -15.16 -5.01
CA SER A 207 -14.35 -14.62 -5.25
C SER A 207 -14.37 -13.21 -5.88
N LEU A 208 -13.29 -12.44 -5.73
CA LEU A 208 -13.14 -11.10 -6.29
C LEU A 208 -12.56 -11.11 -7.72
N LEU A 209 -11.96 -12.21 -8.18
CA LEU A 209 -11.38 -12.38 -9.52
C LEU A 209 -12.47 -12.63 -10.58
N THR A 210 -13.47 -11.75 -10.62
CA THR A 210 -14.66 -11.89 -11.47
C THR A 210 -14.43 -11.45 -12.91
N THR A 211 -13.34 -10.75 -13.17
CA THR A 211 -12.96 -10.22 -14.49
C THR A 211 -11.49 -10.50 -14.77
N GLU A 212 -11.16 -10.66 -16.05
CA GLU A 212 -9.79 -10.80 -16.55
C GLU A 212 -8.90 -9.67 -16.02
N LYS A 213 -9.45 -8.45 -15.97
CA LYS A 213 -8.75 -7.28 -15.47
C LYS A 213 -8.25 -7.48 -14.04
N TYR A 214 -9.09 -7.96 -13.13
CA TYR A 214 -8.68 -8.20 -11.74
C TYR A 214 -7.66 -9.32 -11.62
N HIS A 215 -7.79 -10.35 -12.46
CA HIS A 215 -6.83 -11.46 -12.55
C HIS A 215 -5.44 -10.97 -12.99
N CYS A 216 -5.34 -10.24 -14.11
CA CYS A 216 -4.06 -9.68 -14.57
C CYS A 216 -3.43 -8.73 -13.55
N CYS A 217 -4.24 -7.86 -12.92
CA CYS A 217 -3.76 -6.95 -11.88
C CYS A 217 -3.14 -7.70 -10.68
N LEU A 218 -3.76 -8.81 -10.24
CA LEU A 218 -3.20 -9.64 -9.18
C LEU A 218 -1.89 -10.30 -9.61
N GLN A 219 -1.82 -10.84 -10.83
CA GLN A 219 -0.60 -11.45 -11.35
C GLN A 219 0.57 -10.47 -11.36
N GLU A 220 0.37 -9.25 -11.87
CA GLU A 220 1.45 -8.26 -11.88
C GLU A 220 1.85 -7.80 -10.48
N TYR A 221 0.89 -7.63 -9.57
CA TYR A 221 1.17 -7.30 -8.18
C TYR A 221 1.99 -8.41 -7.48
N MET A 222 1.69 -9.69 -7.74
CA MET A 222 2.48 -10.81 -7.25
C MET A 222 3.89 -10.84 -7.85
N CYS A 223 4.05 -10.57 -9.15
CA CYS A 223 5.37 -10.50 -9.79
C CYS A 223 6.26 -9.44 -9.12
N ARG A 224 5.69 -8.27 -8.82
CA ARG A 224 6.37 -7.21 -8.09
C ARG A 224 6.85 -7.67 -6.72
N LEU A 225 5.97 -8.32 -5.94
CA LEU A 225 6.32 -8.84 -4.62
C LEU A 225 7.47 -9.84 -4.66
N ILE A 226 7.55 -10.69 -5.70
CA ILE A 226 8.68 -11.61 -5.89
C ILE A 226 9.96 -10.83 -6.21
N SER A 227 9.88 -9.83 -7.08
CA SER A 227 11.02 -9.04 -7.54
C SER A 227 11.67 -8.22 -6.43
N GLU A 228 10.88 -7.79 -5.44
CA GLU A 228 11.35 -6.98 -4.32
C GLU A 228 11.86 -7.79 -3.13
N ASN A 229 11.36 -9.02 -2.92
CA ASN A 229 11.57 -9.77 -1.68
C ASN A 229 12.38 -11.06 -1.81
N VAL A 230 12.81 -11.41 -3.03
CA VAL A 230 13.46 -12.70 -3.30
C VAL A 230 14.82 -12.45 -3.94
N SER A 231 15.85 -13.22 -3.55
CA SER A 231 17.17 -13.12 -4.17
C SER A 231 17.12 -13.46 -5.68
N GLU A 232 17.99 -12.90 -6.53
CA GLU A 232 17.98 -13.16 -7.99
C GLU A 232 17.94 -14.66 -8.35
N GLN A 233 18.57 -15.53 -7.55
CA GLN A 233 18.58 -16.98 -7.75
C GLN A 233 17.23 -17.65 -7.46
N GLU A 234 16.51 -17.20 -6.42
CA GLU A 234 15.18 -17.71 -6.09
C GLU A 234 14.10 -17.10 -7.01
N GLN A 235 14.31 -15.87 -7.50
CA GLN A 235 13.45 -15.23 -8.51
C GLN A 235 13.41 -16.03 -9.81
N LEU A 236 14.59 -16.44 -10.33
CA LEU A 236 14.69 -17.28 -11.52
C LEU A 236 13.99 -18.62 -11.30
N SER A 237 14.16 -19.24 -10.14
CA SER A 237 13.50 -20.51 -9.80
C SER A 237 11.97 -20.39 -9.81
N LEU A 238 11.42 -19.32 -9.23
CA LEU A 238 9.97 -19.06 -9.19
C LEU A 238 9.40 -18.66 -10.55
N LEU A 239 10.15 -17.92 -11.37
CA LEU A 239 9.73 -17.50 -12.71
C LEU A 239 9.73 -18.69 -13.70
N TYR A 240 10.74 -19.56 -13.65
CA TYR A 240 10.86 -20.73 -14.53
C TYR A 240 9.88 -21.85 -14.16
N LEU A 241 9.58 -22.08 -12.87
CA LEU A 241 8.62 -23.11 -12.44
C LEU A 241 7.17 -22.75 -12.74
N ASN A 242 6.82 -21.47 -12.77
CA ASN A 242 5.42 -21.03 -12.75
C ASN A 242 4.89 -20.50 -14.09
N GLY A 243 5.71 -20.51 -15.16
CA GLY A 243 5.28 -20.12 -16.51
C GLY A 243 4.72 -18.70 -16.59
N ILE A 244 5.08 -17.82 -15.65
CA ILE A 244 4.60 -16.45 -15.59
C ILE A 244 5.37 -15.66 -16.67
N PRO A 245 4.71 -15.14 -17.73
CA PRO A 245 5.40 -14.34 -18.73
C PRO A 245 5.71 -12.96 -18.13
N CYS A 246 6.81 -12.85 -17.41
CA CYS A 246 7.27 -11.58 -16.86
C CYS A 246 8.13 -10.85 -17.90
N GLN A 247 7.48 -10.33 -18.94
CA GLN A 247 8.15 -9.66 -20.06
C GLN A 247 8.58 -8.21 -19.74
N THR A 248 8.69 -7.82 -18.48
CA THR A 248 8.90 -6.39 -18.11
C THR A 248 9.82 -6.15 -16.92
N ILE A 249 10.65 -7.11 -16.52
CA ILE A 249 11.68 -6.89 -15.47
C ILE A 249 13.08 -6.70 -16.08
N THR A 250 13.36 -7.30 -17.24
CA THR A 250 14.70 -7.22 -17.86
C THR A 250 15.06 -5.85 -18.45
N ASP A 251 14.09 -4.96 -18.68
CA ASP A 251 14.35 -3.68 -19.35
C ASP A 251 14.62 -2.51 -18.38
N ASN A 252 14.46 -2.71 -17.07
CA ASN A 252 14.65 -1.64 -16.06
C ASN A 252 15.74 -1.93 -15.00
N ILE A 253 16.53 -3.00 -15.16
CA ILE A 253 17.70 -3.30 -14.30
C ILE A 253 19.01 -3.02 -15.06
N ARG A 254 19.08 -1.92 -15.82
CA ARG A 254 20.35 -1.44 -16.38
C ARG A 254 20.50 0.07 -16.27
#